data_AF-A0A660UT57-F1
#
_entry.id   AF-A0A660UT57-F1
#
_cell.length_a   1.000
_cell.length_b   1.000
_cell.length_c   1.000
_cell.angle_alpha   90.00
_cell.angle_beta   90.00
_cell.angle_gamma   90.00
#
_symmetry.space_group_name_H-M   'P 1'
#
loop_
_entity.id
_entity.type
_entity.pdbx_description
1 polymer ?
#
loop_
_entity_poly.entity_id
_entity_poly.type
_entity_poly.pdbx_seq_one_letter_code
_entity_poly.pdbx_strand_id
1 'polypeptide(L)'
;MKLSNSENRVLTELSKAFREQFGAVEVRLYGSAARGDMDVASDIDIFLVLPKVNWQIEKEIIKLCFDAELECGRLFSTVCYSVDCLQDGPLSESPLVLNVRKQGQRL
;
A
#
# COMPACT_ATOMS: atom_id res chain seq x y z
N MET A 1 -3.19 -13.26 -12.49
CA MET A 1 -4.36 -13.66 -11.68
C MET A 1 -5.08 -12.38 -11.24
N LYS A 2 -6.41 -12.39 -11.08
CA LYS A 2 -7.13 -11.23 -10.52
C LYS A 2 -7.38 -11.41 -9.03
N LEU A 3 -7.43 -10.30 -8.29
CA LEU A 3 -7.81 -10.31 -6.88
C LEU A 3 -9.21 -10.93 -6.73
N SER A 4 -9.36 -11.82 -5.75
CA SER A 4 -10.62 -12.44 -5.39
C SER A 4 -11.55 -11.44 -4.68
N ASN A 5 -12.81 -11.81 -4.48
CA ASN A 5 -13.76 -10.93 -3.80
C ASN A 5 -13.38 -10.72 -2.32
N SER A 6 -12.80 -11.73 -1.65
CA SER A 6 -12.34 -11.58 -0.26
C SER A 6 -11.12 -10.67 -0.18
N GLU A 7 -10.15 -10.84 -1.08
CA GLU A 7 -8.96 -9.98 -1.17
C GLU A 7 -9.35 -8.52 -1.44
N ASN A 8 -10.26 -8.26 -2.39
CA ASN A 8 -10.75 -6.91 -2.66
C ASN A 8 -11.49 -6.30 -1.46
N ARG A 9 -12.25 -7.09 -0.71
CA ARG A 9 -12.93 -6.62 0.50
C ARG A 9 -11.91 -6.19 1.56
N VAL A 10 -10.95 -7.05 1.88
CA VAL A 10 -9.90 -6.76 2.86
C VAL A 10 -9.08 -5.55 2.44
N LEU A 11 -8.73 -5.46 1.15
CA LEU A 11 -8.02 -4.30 0.60
C LEU A 11 -8.82 -3.01 0.75
N THR A 12 -10.13 -3.06 0.59
CA THR A 12 -11.02 -1.89 0.78
C THR A 12 -11.04 -1.46 2.25
N GLU A 13 -11.14 -2.40 3.18
CA GLU A 13 -11.12 -2.10 4.62
C GLU A 13 -9.75 -1.57 5.08
N LEU A 14 -8.65 -2.14 4.58
CA LEU A 14 -7.29 -1.60 4.80
C LEU A 14 -7.18 -0.18 4.26
N SER A 15 -7.58 0.04 3.01
CA SER A 15 -7.56 1.35 2.34
C SER A 15 -8.34 2.41 3.13
N LYS A 16 -9.47 2.02 3.73
CA LYS A 16 -10.27 2.87 4.63
C LYS A 16 -9.54 3.14 5.95
N ALA A 17 -9.06 2.10 6.62
CA ALA A 17 -8.33 2.22 7.89
C ALA A 17 -7.08 3.09 7.75
N PHE A 18 -6.35 3.01 6.64
CA PHE A 18 -5.20 3.87 6.40
C PHE A 18 -5.56 5.36 6.37
N ARG A 19 -6.71 5.70 5.77
CA ARG A 19 -7.21 7.08 5.72
C ARG A 19 -7.71 7.55 7.08
N GLU A 20 -8.49 6.71 7.76
CA GLU A 20 -9.15 7.08 9.02
C GLU A 20 -8.17 7.15 10.20
N GLN A 21 -7.22 6.21 10.30
CA GLN A 21 -6.33 6.10 11.45
C GLN A 21 -5.01 6.86 11.28
N PHE A 22 -4.47 6.92 10.07
CA PHE A 22 -3.16 7.52 9.80
C PHE A 22 -3.22 8.77 8.91
N GLY A 23 -4.41 9.15 8.44
CA GLY A 23 -4.60 10.32 7.59
C GLY A 23 -4.01 10.16 6.19
N ALA A 24 -3.94 8.93 5.66
CA ALA A 24 -3.36 8.67 4.34
C ALA A 24 -4.00 9.55 3.26
N VAL A 25 -3.17 10.31 2.55
CA VAL A 25 -3.60 11.20 1.46
C VAL A 25 -3.59 10.48 0.11
N GLU A 26 -2.80 9.41 0.01
CA GLU A 26 -2.75 8.56 -1.17
C GLU A 26 -2.55 7.11 -0.76
N VAL A 27 -3.39 6.24 -1.31
CA VAL A 27 -3.29 4.78 -1.18
C VAL A 27 -3.34 4.22 -2.60
N ARG A 28 -2.29 3.50 -2.99
CA ARG A 28 -2.22 2.85 -4.30
C ARG A 28 -1.78 1.40 -4.17
N LEU A 29 -2.42 0.55 -4.95
CA LEU A 29 -1.90 -0.76 -5.29
C LEU A 29 -0.77 -0.57 -6.31
N TYR A 30 0.33 -1.30 -6.16
CA TYR A 30 1.37 -1.38 -7.18
C TYR A 30 1.83 -2.82 -7.38
N GLY A 31 2.95 -3.01 -8.08
CA GLY A 31 3.52 -4.34 -8.27
C GLY A 31 2.69 -5.23 -9.21
N SER A 32 2.83 -6.55 -9.03
CA SER A 32 2.13 -7.55 -9.85
C SER A 32 0.61 -7.48 -9.65
N ALA A 33 0.16 -7.07 -8.47
CA ALA A 33 -1.26 -6.85 -8.14
C ALA A 33 -1.90 -5.78 -9.01
N ALA A 34 -1.24 -4.63 -9.19
CA ALA A 34 -1.74 -3.57 -10.07
C ALA A 34 -1.69 -3.93 -11.55
N ARG A 35 -0.74 -4.77 -11.98
CA ARG A 35 -0.60 -5.17 -13.40
C ARG A 35 -1.51 -6.33 -13.80
N GLY A 36 -2.09 -7.06 -12.85
CA GLY A 36 -2.89 -8.28 -13.11
C GLY A 36 -2.05 -9.54 -13.35
N ASP A 37 -0.73 -9.43 -13.17
CA ASP A 37 0.25 -10.49 -13.40
C ASP A 37 0.54 -11.31 -12.12
N MET A 38 -0.30 -11.20 -11.09
CA MET A 38 -0.12 -11.98 -9.86
C MET A 38 -0.19 -13.48 -10.12
N ASP A 39 0.56 -14.22 -9.31
CA ASP A 39 0.39 -15.64 -9.07
C ASP A 39 -0.09 -15.92 -7.62
N VAL A 40 -0.13 -17.19 -7.25
CA VAL A 40 -0.55 -17.63 -5.91
C VAL A 40 0.44 -17.27 -4.80
N ALA A 41 1.69 -16.98 -5.13
CA ALA A 41 2.73 -16.60 -4.16
C ALA A 41 2.98 -15.08 -4.13
N SER A 42 2.31 -14.31 -4.99
CA SER A 42 2.52 -12.87 -5.11
C SER A 42 1.98 -12.11 -3.91
N ASP A 43 2.83 -11.23 -3.38
CA ASP A 43 2.48 -10.25 -2.35
C ASP A 43 1.55 -9.17 -2.93
N ILE A 44 0.77 -8.56 -2.05
CA ILE A 44 -0.06 -7.38 -2.37
C ILE A 44 0.69 -6.13 -1.92
N ASP A 45 1.26 -5.43 -2.90
CA ASP A 45 2.06 -4.24 -2.69
C ASP A 45 1.20 -2.97 -2.59
N ILE A 46 1.29 -2.27 -1.46
CA ILE A 46 0.54 -1.04 -1.17
C ILE A 46 1.50 0.12 -0.93
N PHE A 47 1.31 1.20 -1.70
CA PHE A 47 2.02 2.45 -1.56
C PHE A 47 1.16 3.44 -0.79
N LEU A 48 1.70 3.95 0.31
CA LEU A 48 1.03 4.89 1.20
C LEU A 48 1.76 6.23 1.23
N VAL A 49 1.02 7.31 1.04
CA VAL A 49 1.48 8.66 1.35
C VAL A 49 0.71 9.18 2.54
N LEU A 50 1.44 9.53 3.59
CA LEU A 50 0.90 10.04 4.85
C LEU A 50 1.39 11.47 5.10
N PRO A 51 0.68 12.28 5.90
CA PRO A 51 1.18 13.59 6.32
C PRO A 51 2.52 13.49 7.07
N LYS A 52 2.70 12.42 7.85
CA LYS A 52 3.93 12.14 8.59
C LYS A 52 4.14 10.62 8.67
N VAL A 53 5.39 10.19 8.61
CA VAL A 53 5.81 8.81 8.84
C VAL A 53 6.79 8.80 10.01
N ASN A 54 6.59 7.88 10.95
CA ASN A 54 7.52 7.57 12.03
C ASN A 54 7.42 6.08 12.36
N TRP A 55 8.37 5.58 13.16
CA TRP A 55 8.44 4.15 13.46
C TRP A 55 7.19 3.60 14.14
N GLN A 56 6.49 4.41 14.96
CA GLN A 56 5.24 3.97 15.59
C GLN A 56 4.12 3.78 14.56
N ILE A 57 3.98 4.72 13.62
CA ILE A 57 3.00 4.64 12.54
C ILE A 57 3.29 3.43 11.65
N GLU A 58 4.56 3.23 11.26
CA GLU A 58 4.96 2.07 10.45
C GLU A 58 4.64 0.75 11.17
N LYS A 59 4.91 0.68 12.48
CA LYS A 59 4.59 -0.50 13.29
C LYS A 59 3.10 -0.80 13.34
N GLU A 60 2.25 0.20 13.51
CA GLU A 60 0.79 0.01 13.52
C GLU A 60 0.27 -0.37 12.13
N ILE A 61 0.84 0.18 11.05
CA ILE A 61 0.52 -0.21 9.67
C ILE A 61 0.89 -1.68 9.43
N ILE A 62 2.09 -2.10 9.83
CA ILE A 62 2.53 -3.51 9.71
C ILE A 62 1.58 -4.42 10.47
N LYS A 63 1.17 -4.04 11.69
CA LYS A 63 0.23 -4.82 12.48
C LYS A 63 -1.13 -4.95 11.78
N LEU A 64 -1.65 -3.85 11.25
CA LEU A 64 -2.92 -3.84 10.52
C LEU A 64 -2.85 -4.71 9.25
N CYS A 65 -1.72 -4.65 8.52
CA CYS A 65 -1.48 -5.52 7.38
C CYS A 65 -1.46 -6.98 7.82
N PHE A 66 -0.72 -7.32 8.88
CA PHE A 66 -0.66 -8.68 9.41
C PHE A 66 -2.05 -9.25 9.77
N ASP A 67 -2.92 -8.46 10.39
CA ASP A 67 -4.29 -8.89 10.68
C ASP A 67 -5.08 -9.19 9.39
N ALA A 68 -4.89 -8.37 8.35
CA ALA A 68 -5.47 -8.60 7.02
C ALA A 68 -4.87 -9.83 6.31
N GLU A 69 -3.58 -10.11 6.49
CA GLU A 69 -2.92 -11.31 5.97
C GLU A 69 -3.55 -12.58 6.56
N LEU A 70 -3.82 -12.57 7.87
CA LEU A 70 -4.48 -13.68 8.55
C LEU A 70 -5.92 -13.89 8.05
N GLU A 71 -6.63 -12.83 7.67
CA GLU A 71 -8.00 -12.92 7.19
C GLU A 71 -8.11 -13.54 5.79
N CYS A 72 -7.24 -13.13 4.85
CA CYS A 72 -7.36 -13.53 3.45
C CYS A 72 -6.27 -14.49 2.95
N GLY A 73 -5.26 -14.79 3.77
CA GLY A 73 -4.16 -15.69 3.44
C GLY A 73 -3.18 -15.14 2.40
N ARG A 74 -3.09 -13.81 2.25
CA ARG A 74 -2.18 -13.12 1.34
C ARG A 74 -1.27 -12.18 2.09
N LEU A 75 0.00 -12.13 1.70
CA LEU A 75 0.97 -11.22 2.30
C LEU A 75 0.75 -9.80 1.78
N PHE A 76 0.79 -8.81 2.67
CA PHE A 76 0.64 -7.39 2.33
C PHE A 76 1.95 -6.66 2.62
N SER A 77 2.54 -6.08 1.58
CA SER A 77 3.76 -5.29 1.70
C SER A 77 3.42 -3.81 1.56
N THR A 78 3.73 -3.02 2.59
CA THR A 78 3.48 -1.57 2.56
C THR A 78 4.78 -0.78 2.47
N VAL A 79 4.82 0.20 1.58
CA VAL A 79 5.83 1.25 1.58
C VAL A 79 5.18 2.58 1.93
N CYS A 80 5.70 3.24 2.97
CA CYS A 80 5.16 4.49 3.50
C CYS A 80 6.10 5.66 3.21
N TYR A 81 5.56 6.74 2.66
CA TYR A 81 6.28 8.01 2.50
C TYR A 81 5.49 9.16 3.10
N SER A 82 6.19 10.17 3.63
CA SER A 82 5.54 11.42 3.99
C SER A 82 5.34 12.31 2.75
N VAL A 83 4.36 13.21 2.82
CA VAL A 83 4.15 14.24 1.77
C VAL A 83 5.44 15.02 1.52
N ASP A 84 6.09 15.49 2.60
CA ASP A 84 7.31 16.29 2.52
C ASP A 84 8.45 15.55 1.79
N CYS A 85 8.60 14.24 2.04
CA CYS A 85 9.62 13.41 1.38
C CYS A 85 9.41 13.31 -0.14
N LEU A 86 8.18 13.43 -0.62
CA LEU A 86 7.83 13.27 -2.04
C LEU A 86 7.75 14.59 -2.82
N GLN A 87 7.72 15.74 -2.14
CA GLN A 87 7.68 17.06 -2.77
C GLN A 87 9.09 17.60 -3.00
N ASP A 88 9.93 17.62 -1.96
CA ASP A 88 11.22 18.33 -1.99
C ASP A 88 12.42 17.40 -1.77
N GLY A 89 12.18 16.10 -1.61
CA GLY A 89 13.21 15.09 -1.34
C GLY A 89 13.64 14.29 -2.58
N PRO A 90 14.83 13.63 -2.55
CA PRO A 90 15.33 12.79 -3.65
C PRO A 90 14.41 11.59 -3.95
N LEU A 91 13.47 11.28 -3.06
CA LEU A 91 12.50 10.20 -3.24
C LEU A 91 11.43 10.54 -4.29
N SER A 92 11.21 11.82 -4.62
CA SER A 92 10.31 12.23 -5.70
C SER A 92 10.72 11.64 -7.06
N GLU A 93 12.04 11.46 -7.25
CA GLU A 93 12.69 10.87 -8.43
C GLU A 93 13.03 9.38 -8.25
N SER A 94 12.58 8.76 -7.15
CA SER A 94 12.80 7.34 -6.93
C SER A 94 12.14 6.52 -8.05
N PRO A 95 12.85 5.55 -8.65
CA PRO A 95 12.27 4.64 -9.64
C PRO A 95 10.99 3.96 -9.13
N LEU A 96 10.91 3.66 -7.84
CA LEU A 96 9.71 3.11 -7.22
C LEU A 96 8.54 4.10 -7.31
N VAL A 97 8.73 5.34 -6.86
CA VAL A 97 7.70 6.39 -6.86
C VAL A 97 7.23 6.69 -8.28
N LEU A 98 8.16 6.80 -9.23
CA LEU A 98 7.85 7.02 -10.64
C LEU A 98 7.03 5.86 -11.23
N ASN A 99 7.40 4.61 -10.93
CA ASN A 99 6.68 3.43 -11.38
C ASN A 99 5.28 3.34 -10.77
N VAL A 100 5.14 3.59 -9.46
CA VAL A 100 3.84 3.63 -8.77
C VAL A 100 2.95 4.73 -9.35
N ARG A 101 3.51 5.90 -9.67
CA ARG A 101 2.76 7.00 -10.29
C ARG A 101 2.26 6.63 -11.69
N LYS A 102 3.08 5.90 -12.47
CA LYS A 102 2.79 5.50 -13.85
C LYS A 102 1.87 4.29 -13.97
N GLN A 103 2.04 3.29 -13.10
CA GLN A 103 1.42 1.97 -13.24
C GLN A 103 0.56 1.56 -12.04
N GLY A 104 0.61 2.29 -10.93
CA GLY A 104 -0.16 1.97 -9.74
C GLY A 104 -1.64 2.30 -9.89
N GLN A 105 -2.49 1.49 -9.28
CA GLN A 105 -3.94 1.68 -9.24
C GLN A 105 -4.32 2.40 -7.94
N ARG A 106 -5.15 3.43 -8.03
CA ARG A 106 -5.67 4.12 -6.84
C ARG A 106 -6.78 3.29 -6.18
N LEU A 107 -6.66 3.12 -4.87
CA LEU A 107 -7.62 2.43 -4.00
C LEU A 107 -8.45 3.41 -3.18
#